data_AF-A0A822CW01-F1
#
_entry.id   AF-A0A822CW01-F1
#
_cell.length_a   1.000
_cell.length_b   1.000
_cell.length_c   1.000
_cell.angle_alpha   90.00
_cell.angle_beta   90.00
_cell.angle_gamma   90.00
#
_symmetry.space_group_name_H-M   'P 1'
#
loop_
_entity.id
_entity.type
_entity.pdbx_description
1 polymer ?
#
loop_
_entity_poly.entity_id
_entity_poly.type
_entity_poly.pdbx_seq_one_letter_code
_entity_poly.pdbx_strand_id
1 'polypeptide(L)'
;MISLSQLKFGSLSSSLIKEMFLLHIRTMSTISINTHNQKQDKTQVNTGILLLNMGGPETTNDVYDFLNRLFSDKDLIPLPVQKKLAPWIARRRTPSIQEQYAKIGGGSPIKMWTEKT
;
A
#
# COMPACT_ATOMS: atom_id res chain seq x y z
N MET A 1 -35.75 36.88 -14.89
CA MET A 1 -36.64 37.63 -13.98
C MET A 1 -37.74 36.67 -13.54
N ILE A 2 -37.59 36.05 -12.36
CA ILE A 2 -38.60 35.09 -11.87
C ILE A 2 -39.70 35.91 -11.22
N SER A 3 -40.89 35.87 -11.83
CA SER A 3 -42.09 36.57 -11.43
C SER A 3 -42.60 36.01 -10.08
N LEU A 4 -42.42 36.77 -8.99
CA LEU A 4 -42.99 36.45 -7.67
C LEU A 4 -44.47 36.84 -7.61
N SER A 5 -45.31 36.11 -8.34
CA SER A 5 -46.74 36.35 -8.34
C SER A 5 -47.56 35.07 -8.21
N GLN A 6 -47.18 34.13 -7.33
CA GLN A 6 -48.12 33.17 -6.74
C GLN A 6 -47.55 32.51 -5.47
N LEU A 7 -47.56 33.22 -4.33
CA LEU A 7 -47.45 32.57 -3.02
C LEU A 7 -48.50 33.18 -2.10
N LYS A 8 -49.63 32.50 -2.01
CA LYS A 8 -50.80 32.87 -1.21
C LYS A 8 -50.53 32.43 0.24
N PHE A 9 -49.89 33.28 1.03
CA PHE A 9 -49.71 33.06 2.47
C PHE A 9 -50.71 33.93 3.25
N GLY A 10 -51.54 33.27 4.07
CA GLY A 10 -52.50 33.92 4.96
C GLY A 10 -51.81 34.82 5.99
N SER A 11 -52.42 35.99 6.21
CA SER A 11 -52.31 36.95 7.34
C SER A 11 -51.02 37.06 8.18
N LEU A 12 -49.82 36.94 7.60
CA LEU A 12 -48.60 37.38 8.29
C LEU A 12 -48.26 38.84 7.94
N SER A 13 -47.99 39.64 8.98
CA SER A 13 -47.60 41.05 8.89
C SER A 13 -46.47 41.25 7.87
N SER A 14 -46.59 42.27 7.02
CA SER A 14 -45.63 42.59 5.94
C SER A 14 -44.20 42.81 6.45
N SER A 15 -44.03 43.13 7.73
CA SER A 15 -42.72 43.23 8.40
C SER A 15 -42.04 41.87 8.58
N LEU A 16 -42.79 40.80 8.88
CA LEU A 16 -42.23 39.46 9.08
C LEU A 16 -41.75 38.84 7.77
N ILE A 17 -42.44 39.13 6.66
CA ILE A 17 -42.05 38.65 5.32
C ILE A 17 -40.74 39.31 4.88
N LYS A 18 -40.56 40.61 5.18
CA LYS A 18 -39.30 41.32 4.91
C LYS A 18 -38.16 40.75 5.74
N GLU A 19 -38.37 40.45 7.02
CA GLU A 19 -37.34 39.86 7.87
C GLU A 19 -37.00 38.42 7.45
N MET A 20 -37.99 37.60 7.10
CA MET A 20 -37.75 36.26 6.56
C MET A 20 -36.97 36.30 5.24
N PHE A 21 -37.29 37.27 4.36
CA PHE A 21 -36.55 37.46 3.12
C PHE A 21 -35.13 37.93 3.37
N LEU A 22 -34.92 38.93 4.23
CA LEU A 22 -33.58 39.41 4.59
C LEU A 22 -32.74 38.33 5.29
N LEU A 23 -33.35 37.46 6.10
CA LEU A 23 -32.68 36.30 6.71
C LEU A 23 -32.23 35.27 5.64
N HIS A 24 -33.05 35.05 4.61
CA HIS A 24 -32.72 34.18 3.48
C HIS A 24 -31.57 34.75 2.63
N ILE A 25 -31.53 36.07 2.40
CA ILE A 25 -30.42 36.70 1.67
C ILE A 25 -29.12 36.70 2.52
N ARG A 26 -29.22 36.93 3.83
CA ARG A 26 -28.07 36.90 4.75
C ARG A 26 -27.43 35.52 4.85
N THR A 27 -28.24 34.46 4.93
CA THR A 27 -27.74 33.06 4.96
C THR A 27 -27.01 32.67 3.68
N MET A 28 -27.43 33.18 2.52
CA MET A 28 -26.74 32.93 1.25
C MET A 28 -25.41 33.69 1.15
N SER A 29 -25.30 34.89 1.72
CA SER A 29 -24.06 35.70 1.67
C SER A 29 -22.92 35.17 2.57
N THR A 30 -23.25 34.47 3.66
CA THR A 30 -22.26 33.81 4.52
C THR A 30 -21.74 32.50 3.97
N ILE A 31 -22.40 31.92 2.95
CA ILE A 31 -21.92 30.76 2.19
C ILE A 31 -21.12 31.26 0.98
N SER A 32 -20.25 32.26 1.19
CA SER A 32 -19.12 32.46 0.29
C SER A 32 -18.07 31.45 0.74
N ILE A 33 -18.19 30.23 0.20
CA ILE A 33 -17.18 29.21 0.33
C ILE A 33 -15.93 29.83 -0.29
N ASN A 34 -14.96 30.18 0.55
CA ASN A 34 -13.60 30.44 0.12
C ASN A 34 -13.19 29.22 -0.69
N THR A 35 -13.22 29.34 -2.02
CA THR A 35 -12.69 28.36 -2.94
C THR A 35 -11.19 28.34 -2.67
N HIS A 36 -10.80 27.51 -1.71
CA HIS A 36 -9.42 27.19 -1.45
C HIS A 36 -8.90 26.69 -2.80
N ASN A 37 -8.00 27.46 -3.41
CA ASN A 37 -7.22 27.07 -4.57
C ASN A 37 -6.44 25.81 -4.18
N GLN A 38 -7.11 24.65 -4.27
CA GLN A 38 -6.48 23.35 -4.23
C GLN A 38 -5.82 23.20 -5.59
N LYS A 39 -4.60 23.76 -5.68
CA LYS A 39 -3.63 23.35 -6.68
C LYS A 39 -3.52 21.84 -6.52
N GLN A 40 -4.19 21.09 -7.41
CA GLN A 40 -4.08 19.65 -7.45
C GLN A 40 -2.62 19.34 -7.74
N ASP A 41 -1.85 19.07 -6.68
CA ASP A 41 -0.58 18.39 -6.80
C ASP A 41 -0.95 17.00 -7.33
N LYS A 42 -0.88 16.84 -8.66
CA LYS A 42 -0.93 15.53 -9.28
C LYS A 42 0.29 14.78 -8.75
N THR A 43 0.10 14.07 -7.63
CA THR A 43 1.06 13.05 -7.20
C THR A 43 1.12 12.04 -8.34
N GLN A 44 2.20 12.07 -9.11
CA GLN A 44 2.42 11.12 -10.17
C GLN A 44 2.45 9.73 -9.54
N VAL A 45 1.42 8.93 -9.82
CA VAL A 45 1.35 7.55 -9.35
C VAL A 45 2.24 6.72 -10.26
N ASN A 46 3.34 6.21 -9.72
CA ASN A 46 4.25 5.34 -10.44
C ASN A 46 3.77 3.90 -10.31
N THR A 47 3.64 3.19 -11.44
CA THR A 47 3.35 1.75 -11.44
C THR A 47 4.60 0.98 -11.06
N GLY A 48 4.56 0.27 -9.94
CA GLY A 48 5.62 -0.65 -9.53
C GLY A 48 5.42 -2.04 -10.14
N ILE A 49 6.52 -2.66 -10.57
CA ILE A 49 6.55 -4.07 -11.01
C ILE A 49 7.30 -4.87 -9.94
N LEU A 50 6.68 -5.93 -9.40
CA LEU A 50 7.28 -6.80 -8.40
C LEU A 50 7.73 -8.11 -9.05
N LEU A 51 9.05 -8.32 -9.12
CA LEU A 51 9.64 -9.57 -9.59
C LEU A 51 9.79 -10.53 -8.40
N LEU A 52 9.09 -11.66 -8.43
CA LEU A 52 9.09 -12.66 -7.37
C LEU A 52 9.96 -13.87 -7.75
N ASN A 53 10.78 -14.34 -6.82
CA ASN A 53 11.59 -15.54 -6.96
C ASN A 53 11.88 -16.16 -5.58
N MET A 54 12.36 -17.40 -5.54
CA MET A 54 12.88 -18.05 -4.33
C MET A 54 14.18 -17.41 -3.82
N GLY A 55 14.93 -16.76 -4.71
CA GLY A 55 16.22 -16.17 -4.40
C GLY A 55 17.34 -17.22 -4.30
N GLY A 56 18.38 -16.90 -3.54
CA GLY A 56 19.51 -17.79 -3.29
C GLY A 56 20.59 -17.10 -2.44
N PRO A 57 21.54 -17.86 -1.87
CA PRO A 57 22.60 -17.30 -1.05
C PRO A 57 23.58 -16.50 -1.93
N GLU A 58 23.91 -15.27 -1.56
CA GLU A 58 24.89 -14.44 -2.28
C GLU A 58 26.32 -14.99 -2.10
N THR A 59 26.61 -15.51 -0.91
CA THR A 59 27.87 -16.18 -0.59
C THR A 59 27.65 -17.55 0.04
N THR A 60 28.68 -18.40 0.06
CA THR A 60 28.64 -19.69 0.76
C THR A 60 28.32 -19.56 2.26
N ASN A 61 28.65 -18.43 2.89
CA ASN A 61 28.35 -18.20 4.31
C ASN A 61 26.84 -18.04 4.56
N ASP A 62 26.09 -17.54 3.58
CA ASP A 62 24.66 -17.26 3.69
C ASP A 62 23.78 -18.51 3.47
N VAL A 63 24.40 -19.65 3.11
CA VAL A 63 23.70 -20.90 2.80
C VAL A 63 22.86 -21.38 3.97
N TYR A 64 23.35 -21.25 5.21
CA TYR A 64 22.58 -21.67 6.38
C TYR A 64 21.28 -20.88 6.52
N ASP A 65 21.34 -19.55 6.42
CA ASP A 65 20.17 -18.69 6.60
C ASP A 65 19.16 -18.89 5.47
N PHE A 66 19.65 -19.08 4.23
CA PHE A 66 18.82 -19.44 3.10
C PHE A 66 18.06 -20.76 3.36
N LEU A 67 18.76 -21.83 3.73
CA LEU A 67 18.14 -23.12 4.00
C LEU A 67 17.20 -23.07 5.21
N ASN A 68 17.56 -22.31 6.25
CA ASN A 68 16.71 -22.17 7.43
C ASN A 68 15.38 -21.49 7.08
N ARG A 69 15.38 -20.45 6.23
CA ARG A 69 14.16 -19.82 5.71
C ARG A 69 13.36 -20.81 4.84
N LEU A 70 14.04 -21.51 3.93
CA LEU A 70 13.44 -22.49 3.04
C LEU A 70 12.71 -23.62 3.79
N PHE A 71 13.32 -24.18 4.83
CA PHE A 71 12.70 -25.26 5.62
C PHE A 71 11.75 -24.74 6.71
N SER A 72 11.79 -23.45 7.05
CA SER A 72 10.82 -22.84 7.97
C SER A 72 9.51 -22.47 7.28
N ASP A 73 9.50 -22.43 5.96
CA ASP A 73 8.32 -22.18 5.14
C ASP A 73 7.37 -23.40 5.15
N LYS A 74 6.17 -23.19 5.71
CA LYS A 74 5.10 -24.19 5.82
C LYS A 74 4.38 -24.46 4.51
N ASP A 75 4.30 -23.43 3.67
CA ASP A 75 3.57 -23.50 2.40
C ASP A 75 4.41 -24.26 1.37
N LEU A 76 5.74 -24.19 1.50
CA LEU A 76 6.67 -24.95 0.66
C LEU A 76 6.92 -26.38 1.16
N ILE A 77 7.29 -26.56 2.43
CA ILE A 77 7.69 -27.87 2.98
C ILE A 77 7.01 -28.08 4.34
N PRO A 78 5.85 -28.78 4.38
CA PRO A 78 5.16 -29.06 5.63
C PRO A 78 5.90 -30.14 6.42
N LEU A 79 6.43 -29.79 7.59
CA LEU A 79 7.15 -30.70 8.49
C LEU A 79 6.51 -30.74 9.89
N PRO A 80 6.50 -31.90 10.58
CA PRO A 80 6.10 -31.96 11.99
C PRO A 80 7.11 -31.19 12.85
N VAL A 81 6.64 -30.40 13.83
CA VAL A 81 7.52 -29.64 14.75
C VAL A 81 8.54 -28.76 13.99
N GLN A 82 8.08 -28.08 12.93
CA GLN A 82 8.92 -27.35 11.98
C GLN A 82 9.88 -26.34 12.62
N LYS A 83 9.48 -25.67 13.71
CA LYS A 83 10.35 -24.73 14.46
C LYS A 83 11.65 -25.37 14.97
N LYS A 84 11.67 -26.69 15.20
CA LYS A 84 12.87 -27.43 15.64
C LYS A 84 13.53 -28.17 14.47
N LEU A 85 12.74 -28.78 13.59
CA LEU A 85 13.28 -29.54 12.46
C LEU A 85 13.93 -28.65 11.40
N ALA A 86 13.36 -27.48 11.10
CA ALA A 86 13.91 -26.59 10.09
C ALA A 86 15.37 -26.19 10.37
N PRO A 87 15.72 -25.62 11.55
CA PRO A 87 17.12 -25.27 11.84
C PRO A 87 18.02 -26.51 11.93
N TRP A 88 17.51 -27.67 12.37
CA TRP A 88 18.30 -28.90 12.43
C TRP A 88 18.64 -29.44 11.02
N ILE A 89 17.66 -29.50 10.11
CA ILE A 89 17.86 -29.91 8.72
C ILE A 89 18.77 -28.92 8.01
N ALA A 90 18.57 -27.62 8.21
CA ALA A 90 19.41 -26.57 7.64
C ALA A 90 20.87 -26.79 8.06
N ARG A 91 21.17 -26.88 9.36
CA ARG A 91 22.54 -27.13 9.88
C ARG A 91 23.18 -28.38 9.26
N ARG A 92 22.43 -29.46 9.13
CA ARG A 92 22.94 -30.71 8.56
C ARG A 92 23.24 -30.60 7.08
N ARG A 93 22.41 -29.87 6.32
CA ARG A 93 22.55 -29.74 4.86
C ARG A 93 23.55 -28.64 4.46
N THR A 94 23.76 -27.63 5.29
CA THR A 94 24.65 -26.49 5.01
C THR A 94 26.01 -26.90 4.43
N PRO A 95 26.78 -27.85 5.01
CA PRO A 95 28.13 -28.16 4.51
C PRO A 95 28.12 -28.70 3.07
N SER A 96 27.16 -29.57 2.75
CA SER A 96 27.03 -30.15 1.41
C SER A 96 26.61 -29.10 0.37
N ILE A 97 25.66 -28.24 0.73
CA ILE A 97 25.18 -27.17 -0.16
C ILE A 97 26.23 -26.07 -0.33
N GLN A 98 27.01 -25.76 0.71
CA GLN A 98 28.14 -24.84 0.62
C GLN A 98 29.19 -25.31 -0.39
N GLU A 99 29.53 -26.60 -0.38
CA GLU A 99 30.47 -27.17 -1.35
C GLU A 99 29.94 -27.05 -2.78
N GLN A 100 28.64 -27.23 -2.99
CA GLN A 100 28.00 -27.05 -4.30
C GLN A 100 28.06 -25.59 -4.77
N TYR A 101 27.75 -24.63 -3.89
CA TYR A 101 27.87 -23.22 -4.23
C TYR A 101 29.33 -22.80 -4.46
N ALA A 102 30.28 -23.36 -3.70
CA ALA A 102 31.70 -23.13 -3.91
C ALA A 102 32.16 -23.58 -5.31
N LYS A 103 31.69 -24.74 -5.79
CA LYS A 103 32.03 -25.27 -7.13
C LYS A 103 31.55 -24.39 -8.28
N ILE A 104 30.49 -23.60 -8.09
CA ILE A 104 29.93 -22.73 -9.12
C ILE A 104 30.39 -21.26 -9.01
N GLY A 105 31.33 -20.96 -8.12
CA GLY A 105 31.89 -19.60 -7.96
C GLY A 105 31.57 -18.92 -6.62
N GLY A 106 31.00 -19.64 -5.66
CA GLY A 106 30.86 -19.18 -4.26
C GLY A 106 29.50 -18.60 -3.88
N GLY A 107 28.49 -18.63 -4.76
CA GLY A 107 27.17 -18.07 -4.48
C GLY A 107 26.22 -18.08 -5.68
N SER A 108 25.01 -17.56 -5.49
CA SER A 108 23.97 -17.45 -6.50
C SER A 108 24.01 -16.08 -7.21
N PRO A 109 24.11 -16.03 -8.55
CA PRO A 109 24.13 -14.76 -9.29
C PRO A 109 22.73 -14.15 -9.48
N ILE A 110 21.68 -14.74 -8.90
CA ILE A 110 20.28 -14.41 -9.24
C ILE A 110 19.91 -12.95 -8.97
N LYS A 111 20.37 -12.39 -7.84
CA LYS A 111 20.11 -11.01 -7.47
C LYS A 111 20.70 -10.03 -8.48
N MET A 112 21.94 -10.26 -8.91
CA MET A 112 22.61 -9.45 -9.92
C MET A 112 21.82 -9.42 -11.24
N TRP A 113 21.25 -10.55 -11.65
CA TRP A 113 20.46 -10.61 -12.89
C TRP A 113 19.10 -9.93 -12.76
N THR A 114 18.44 -10.06 -11.60
CA THR A 114 17.16 -9.40 -11.34
C THR A 114 17.29 -7.88 -11.30
N GLU A 115 18.33 -7.34 -10.67
CA GLU A 115 18.55 -5.88 -10.58
C GLU A 115 18.96 -5.23 -11.91
N LYS A 116 19.44 -6.02 -12.88
CA LYS A 116 19.82 -5.54 -14.22
C LYS A 116 18.65 -5.45 -15.20
N THR A 117 17.49 -6.01 -14.86
CA THR A 117 16.29 -6.01 -15.71
C THR A 117 15.53 -4.70 -15.53
#